data_AF-A0A662GRI0-F1
#
_entry.id   AF-A0A662GRI0-F1
#
_cell.length_a   1.000
_cell.length_b   1.000
_cell.length_c   1.000
_cell.angle_alpha   90.00
_cell.angle_beta   90.00
_cell.angle_gamma   90.00
#
_symmetry.space_group_name_H-M   'P 1'
#
loop_
_entity.id
_entity.type
_entity.pdbx_description
1 polymer ?
#
loop_
_entity_poly.entity_id
_entity_poly.type
_entity_poly.pdbx_seq_one_letter_code
_entity_poly.pdbx_strand_id
1 'polypeptide(L)'
;MFNRIRIWFESEKDAVPLSIVFLTSPLSPLSTLHKLKRLGLYSYLPEPSQLLDHLPDSFSSKMRETLRVAILSHKSGSREVINQKLSEVMSRTETELEIADYNISQLYQFISVFTTLVPSIIASVLFFMNLKNGVITIISAALFSVMAGFLGLTVFPGELRLPSPPKRYLALFLIVAPLYFIFNFELKLLLLISLASLIPSFLSWIFLSNKMKILREARELVRKANTTTFNLFKALEIEDPDFLLARRWFGIARAATTSLYLLALHGGGRLSDSLNLLESYYSRYLNALDRIRSKTRVMMFYSVIEALVIAGIYAILVYTLLFFANLPRYYSEAYTGAFYIPSTIELEFLKKSLDLVLTLNAFGLSIATSTSREGNPLYFTLYLPVIGFAMWIGYTMAFLYAPQLFGG
;
A
#
# COMPACT_ATOMS: atom_id res chain seq x y z
N MET A 1 4.46 -13.81 -22.42
CA MET A 1 4.16 -12.44 -21.92
C MET A 1 4.15 -12.38 -20.39
N PHE A 2 3.34 -13.20 -19.70
CA PHE A 2 3.28 -13.25 -18.23
C PHE A 2 4.63 -13.48 -17.53
N ASN A 3 5.48 -14.38 -18.05
CA ASN A 3 6.79 -14.63 -17.43
C ASN A 3 7.73 -13.42 -17.55
N ARG A 4 7.66 -12.64 -18.64
CA ARG A 4 8.43 -11.40 -18.80
C ARG A 4 7.99 -10.34 -17.80
N ILE A 5 6.69 -10.17 -17.61
CA ILE A 5 6.12 -9.21 -16.64
C ILE A 5 6.50 -9.60 -15.21
N ARG A 6 6.45 -10.90 -14.89
CA ARG A 6 6.88 -11.43 -13.60
C ARG A 6 8.36 -11.13 -13.33
N ILE A 7 9.23 -11.45 -14.29
CA ILE A 7 10.67 -11.17 -14.20
C ILE A 7 10.92 -9.68 -14.04
N TRP A 8 10.17 -8.83 -14.75
CA TRP A 8 10.26 -7.39 -14.63
C TRP A 8 9.97 -6.91 -13.19
N PHE A 9 8.85 -7.34 -12.60
CA PHE A 9 8.50 -6.99 -11.21
C PHE A 9 9.46 -7.56 -10.17
N GLU A 10 9.93 -8.81 -10.35
CA GLU A 10 10.94 -9.40 -9.47
C GLU A 10 12.27 -8.61 -9.56
N SER A 11 12.69 -8.24 -10.77
CA SER A 11 13.90 -7.46 -11.00
C SER A 11 13.82 -6.03 -10.47
N GLU A 12 12.66 -5.38 -10.53
CA GLU A 12 12.47 -4.03 -9.98
C GLU A 12 12.62 -4.02 -8.46
N LYS A 13 12.00 -4.99 -7.78
CA LYS A 13 12.08 -5.12 -6.31
C LYS A 13 13.49 -5.44 -5.82
N ASP A 14 14.23 -6.23 -6.58
CA ASP A 14 15.52 -6.77 -6.18
C ASP A 14 16.70 -5.87 -6.56
N ALA A 15 16.51 -4.85 -7.40
CA ALA A 15 17.60 -4.00 -7.90
C ALA A 15 18.37 -3.30 -6.77
N VAL A 16 17.66 -2.66 -5.84
CA VAL A 16 18.25 -1.98 -4.67
C VAL A 16 18.82 -2.97 -3.64
N PRO A 17 18.09 -4.03 -3.23
CA PRO A 17 18.68 -5.09 -2.40
C PRO A 17 19.99 -5.65 -2.95
N LEU A 18 20.04 -5.98 -4.25
CA LEU A 18 21.23 -6.54 -4.88
C LEU A 18 22.38 -5.52 -4.95
N SER A 19 22.05 -4.25 -5.20
CA SER A 19 22.99 -3.13 -5.18
C SER A 19 23.70 -3.01 -3.83
N ILE A 20 22.95 -3.12 -2.71
CA ILE A 20 23.52 -3.12 -1.36
C ILE A 20 24.47 -4.30 -1.17
N VAL A 21 24.11 -5.49 -1.67
CA VAL A 21 24.98 -6.67 -1.58
C VAL A 21 26.26 -6.48 -2.39
N PHE A 22 26.21 -5.90 -3.58
CA PHE A 22 27.43 -5.62 -4.37
C PHE A 22 28.35 -4.59 -3.71
N LEU A 23 27.78 -3.55 -3.09
CA LEU A 23 28.55 -2.53 -2.38
C LEU A 23 29.26 -3.06 -1.13
N THR A 24 28.56 -3.91 -0.38
CA THR A 24 29.02 -4.39 0.92
C THR A 24 29.81 -5.69 0.82
N SER A 25 29.68 -6.42 -0.29
CA SER A 25 30.39 -7.69 -0.45
C SER A 25 31.91 -7.48 -0.62
N PRO A 26 32.74 -8.28 0.08
CA PRO A 26 34.19 -8.26 -0.09
C PRO A 26 34.66 -8.95 -1.38
N LEU A 27 33.77 -9.56 -2.18
CA LEU A 27 34.10 -10.18 -3.47
C LEU A 27 33.91 -9.21 -4.64
N SER A 28 34.32 -9.62 -5.86
CA SER A 28 33.97 -8.89 -7.08
C SER A 28 32.47 -9.08 -7.40
N PRO A 29 31.79 -8.11 -8.03
CA PRO A 29 30.33 -8.15 -8.21
C PRO A 29 29.81 -9.41 -8.92
N LEU A 30 30.50 -9.85 -9.98
CA LEU A 30 30.13 -11.07 -10.71
C LEU A 30 30.42 -12.32 -9.89
N SER A 31 31.49 -12.35 -9.10
CA SER A 31 31.78 -13.45 -8.17
C SER A 31 30.75 -13.51 -7.05
N THR A 32 30.30 -12.35 -6.55
CA THR A 32 29.21 -12.22 -5.58
C THR A 32 27.92 -12.77 -6.17
N LEU A 33 27.56 -12.39 -7.40
CA LEU A 33 26.38 -12.92 -8.09
C LEU A 33 26.44 -14.45 -8.23
N HIS A 34 27.59 -14.98 -8.64
CA HIS A 34 27.80 -16.43 -8.74
C HIS A 34 27.59 -17.15 -7.40
N LYS A 35 28.13 -16.59 -6.32
CA LYS A 35 27.97 -17.15 -4.97
C LYS A 35 26.52 -17.06 -4.50
N LEU A 36 25.83 -15.95 -4.75
CA LEU A 36 24.40 -15.79 -4.43
C LEU A 36 23.55 -16.84 -5.14
N LYS A 37 23.80 -17.10 -6.43
CA LYS A 37 23.09 -18.15 -7.19
C LYS A 37 23.35 -19.54 -6.61
N ARG A 38 24.59 -19.86 -6.23
CA ARG A 38 24.91 -21.13 -5.57
C ARG A 38 24.21 -21.32 -4.22
N LEU A 39 23.92 -20.22 -3.51
CA LEU A 39 23.12 -20.23 -2.27
C LEU A 39 21.60 -20.30 -2.55
N GLY A 40 21.18 -20.45 -3.81
CA GLY A 40 19.77 -20.47 -4.21
C GLY A 40 19.09 -19.09 -4.16
N LEU A 41 19.86 -18.01 -4.06
CA LEU A 41 19.38 -16.63 -4.10
C LEU A 41 19.42 -16.11 -5.54
N TYR A 42 18.43 -15.30 -5.93
CA TYR A 42 18.34 -14.69 -7.27
C TYR A 42 18.47 -15.68 -8.45
N SER A 43 17.86 -16.86 -8.34
CA SER A 43 17.95 -17.93 -9.35
C SER A 43 17.41 -17.53 -10.73
N TYR A 44 16.56 -16.50 -10.81
CA TYR A 44 16.02 -15.98 -12.06
C TYR A 44 17.03 -15.17 -12.89
N LEU A 45 18.15 -14.72 -12.29
CA LEU A 45 19.18 -13.99 -13.01
C LEU A 45 20.02 -14.95 -13.87
N PRO A 46 20.41 -14.57 -15.09
CA PRO A 46 21.30 -15.37 -15.95
C PRO A 46 22.68 -15.55 -15.32
N GLU A 47 23.46 -16.50 -15.84
CA GLU A 47 24.83 -16.71 -15.38
C GLU A 47 25.71 -15.48 -15.65
N PRO A 48 26.73 -15.20 -14.81
CA PRO A 48 27.63 -14.06 -14.99
C PRO A 48 28.28 -14.00 -16.38
N SER A 49 28.57 -15.16 -16.98
CA SER A 49 29.12 -15.25 -18.34
C SER A 49 28.15 -14.72 -19.40
N GLN A 50 26.86 -15.04 -19.29
CA GLN A 50 25.83 -14.60 -20.24
C GLN A 50 25.54 -13.10 -20.13
N LEU A 51 25.71 -12.52 -18.93
CA LEU A 51 25.54 -11.08 -18.68
C LEU A 51 26.61 -10.22 -19.36
N LEU A 52 27.79 -10.77 -19.64
CA LEU A 52 28.86 -10.06 -20.33
C LEU A 52 28.54 -9.82 -21.81
N ASP A 53 27.78 -10.74 -22.41
CA ASP A 53 27.47 -10.73 -23.84
C ASP A 53 26.18 -9.96 -24.14
N HIS A 54 25.12 -10.16 -23.35
CA HIS A 54 23.85 -9.49 -23.57
C HIS A 54 23.04 -9.30 -22.28
N LEU A 55 22.49 -8.09 -22.09
CA LEU A 55 21.56 -7.77 -21.01
C LEU A 55 20.11 -8.00 -21.50
N PRO A 56 19.36 -8.94 -20.90
CA PRO A 56 17.98 -9.19 -21.31
C PRO A 56 17.08 -7.95 -21.19
N ASP A 57 16.30 -7.67 -22.24
CA ASP A 57 15.31 -6.57 -22.24
C ASP A 57 14.12 -6.81 -21.31
N SER A 58 13.95 -8.02 -20.78
CA SER A 58 12.90 -8.35 -19.81
C SER A 58 13.13 -7.77 -18.42
N PHE A 59 14.32 -7.23 -18.14
CA PHE A 59 14.65 -6.64 -16.84
C PHE A 59 14.21 -5.17 -16.74
N SER A 60 13.89 -4.76 -15.50
CA SER A 60 13.61 -3.37 -15.18
C SER A 60 14.80 -2.46 -15.55
N SER A 61 14.52 -1.19 -15.83
CA SER A 61 15.56 -0.18 -16.10
C SER A 61 16.56 -0.11 -14.96
N LYS A 62 16.08 -0.09 -13.71
CA LYS A 62 16.90 -0.09 -12.49
C LYS A 62 17.82 -1.32 -12.42
N MET A 63 17.30 -2.53 -12.62
CA MET A 63 18.13 -3.73 -12.58
C MET A 63 19.17 -3.77 -13.70
N ARG A 64 18.81 -3.36 -14.92
CA ARG A 64 19.78 -3.28 -16.03
C ARG A 64 20.90 -2.30 -15.73
N GLU A 65 20.58 -1.17 -15.11
CA GLU A 65 21.58 -0.20 -14.65
C GLU A 65 22.50 -0.81 -13.58
N THR A 66 21.93 -1.44 -12.53
CA THR A 66 22.71 -2.12 -11.48
C THR A 66 23.65 -3.19 -12.06
N LEU A 67 23.18 -4.03 -12.99
CA LEU A 67 24.00 -5.07 -13.61
C LEU A 67 25.06 -4.48 -14.54
N ARG A 68 24.75 -3.44 -15.30
CA ARG A 68 25.72 -2.75 -16.17
C ARG A 68 26.86 -2.15 -15.33
N VAL A 69 26.53 -1.54 -14.20
CA VAL A 69 27.52 -1.01 -13.24
C VAL A 69 28.36 -2.13 -12.63
N ALA A 70 27.74 -3.26 -12.28
CA ALA A 70 28.44 -4.44 -11.78
C ALA A 70 29.46 -4.99 -12.79
N ILE A 71 29.07 -5.06 -14.07
CA ILE A 71 29.95 -5.49 -15.17
C ILE A 71 31.11 -4.50 -15.37
N LEU A 72 30.81 -3.19 -15.39
CA LEU A 72 31.82 -2.15 -15.58
C LEU A 72 32.90 -2.19 -14.49
N SER A 73 32.50 -2.37 -13.23
CA SER A 73 33.48 -2.49 -12.13
C SER A 73 34.25 -3.80 -12.17
N HIS A 74 33.63 -4.91 -12.59
CA HIS A 74 34.37 -6.15 -12.80
C HIS A 74 35.44 -5.99 -13.89
N LYS A 75 35.12 -5.30 -15.00
CA LYS A 75 36.07 -5.03 -16.09
C LYS A 75 37.16 -4.02 -15.71
N SER A 76 36.83 -2.98 -14.93
CA SER A 76 37.78 -1.94 -14.54
C SER A 76 38.70 -2.36 -13.38
N GLY A 77 38.33 -3.39 -12.62
CA GLY A 77 39.05 -3.82 -11.42
C GLY A 77 39.00 -2.81 -10.26
N SER A 78 38.36 -1.65 -10.45
CA SER A 78 38.22 -0.61 -9.44
C SER A 78 36.85 -0.70 -8.75
N ARG A 79 36.89 -0.65 -7.42
CA ARG A 79 35.70 -0.52 -6.57
C ARG A 79 35.18 0.90 -6.49
N GLU A 80 36.02 1.92 -6.73
CA GLU A 80 35.57 3.32 -6.71
C GLU A 80 34.45 3.57 -7.72
N VAL A 81 34.50 2.94 -8.90
CA VAL A 81 33.45 3.05 -9.93
C VAL A 81 32.09 2.54 -9.42
N ILE A 82 32.10 1.42 -8.69
CA ILE A 82 30.89 0.87 -8.07
C ILE A 82 30.43 1.76 -6.93
N ASN A 83 31.34 2.19 -6.07
CA ASN A 83 30.99 3.01 -4.92
C ASN A 83 30.35 4.32 -5.37
N GLN A 84 30.91 4.99 -6.38
CA GLN A 84 30.38 6.26 -6.88
C GLN A 84 29.03 6.06 -7.58
N LYS A 85 28.94 5.09 -8.51
CA LYS A 85 27.73 4.92 -9.32
C LYS A 85 26.58 4.28 -8.56
N LEU A 86 26.85 3.36 -7.63
CA LEU A 86 25.79 2.84 -6.74
C LEU A 86 25.43 3.82 -5.63
N SER A 87 26.35 4.65 -5.13
CA SER A 87 25.96 5.76 -4.24
C SER A 87 25.03 6.76 -4.94
N GLU A 88 25.24 7.02 -6.24
CA GLU A 88 24.35 7.83 -7.06
C GLU A 88 22.96 7.18 -7.21
N VAL A 89 22.90 5.86 -7.49
CA VAL A 89 21.63 5.11 -7.53
C VAL A 89 20.92 5.14 -6.18
N MET A 90 21.66 5.05 -5.07
CA MET A 90 21.09 5.15 -3.71
C MET A 90 20.57 6.57 -3.43
N SER A 91 21.34 7.62 -3.75
CA SER A 91 20.92 9.02 -3.62
C SER A 91 19.67 9.33 -4.47
N ARG A 92 19.60 8.79 -5.68
CA ARG A 92 18.42 8.88 -6.53
C ARG A 92 17.22 8.16 -5.91
N THR A 93 17.44 6.98 -5.33
CA THR A 93 16.38 6.25 -4.60
C THR A 93 15.92 7.04 -3.37
N GLU A 94 16.82 7.71 -2.65
CA GLU A 94 16.47 8.64 -1.56
C GLU A 94 15.60 9.79 -2.08
N THR A 95 15.95 10.39 -3.22
CA THR A 95 15.16 11.46 -3.84
C THR A 95 13.78 10.93 -4.28
N GLU A 96 13.72 9.72 -4.84
CA GLU A 96 12.46 9.05 -5.19
C GLU A 96 11.58 8.80 -3.96
N LEU A 97 12.19 8.47 -2.81
CA LEU A 97 11.49 8.31 -1.54
C LEU A 97 10.90 9.63 -1.01
N GLU A 98 11.60 10.74 -1.19
CA GLU A 98 11.09 12.07 -0.85
C GLU A 98 9.97 12.52 -1.79
N ILE A 99 10.10 12.26 -3.09
CA ILE A 99 9.06 12.54 -4.09
C ILE A 99 7.82 11.66 -3.85
N ALA A 100 8.01 10.41 -3.44
CA ALA A 100 6.91 9.51 -3.09
C ALA A 100 6.04 10.10 -1.99
N ASP A 101 6.61 10.87 -1.05
CA ASP A 101 5.85 11.54 0.00
C ASP A 101 4.87 12.60 -0.55
N TYR A 102 5.31 13.40 -1.51
CA TYR A 102 4.46 14.36 -2.22
C TYR A 102 3.38 13.63 -3.04
N ASN A 103 3.77 12.61 -3.80
CA ASN A 103 2.87 11.86 -4.65
C ASN A 103 1.79 11.10 -3.86
N ILE A 104 2.12 10.55 -2.69
CA ILE A 104 1.14 9.92 -1.79
C ILE A 104 0.11 10.95 -1.34
N SER A 105 0.54 12.18 -1.03
CA SER A 105 -0.36 13.25 -0.61
C SER A 105 -1.30 13.67 -1.74
N GLN A 106 -0.79 13.78 -2.98
CA GLN A 106 -1.58 14.05 -4.18
C GLN A 106 -2.59 12.94 -4.47
N LEU A 107 -2.19 11.67 -4.29
CA LEU A 107 -3.09 10.53 -4.47
C LEU A 107 -4.28 10.58 -3.51
N TYR A 108 -4.06 10.94 -2.24
CA TYR A 108 -5.15 11.11 -1.28
C TYR A 108 -6.09 12.25 -1.67
N GLN A 109 -5.55 13.41 -2.10
CA GLN A 109 -6.37 14.51 -2.59
C GLN A 109 -7.20 14.10 -3.80
N PHE A 110 -6.58 13.39 -4.76
CA PHE A 110 -7.27 12.89 -5.94
C PHE A 110 -8.42 11.96 -5.57
N ILE A 111 -8.19 10.98 -4.68
CA ILE A 111 -9.26 10.06 -4.25
C ILE A 111 -10.36 10.81 -3.50
N SER A 112 -9.99 11.78 -2.66
CA SER A 112 -10.93 12.61 -1.91
C SER A 112 -11.91 13.39 -2.79
N VAL A 113 -11.42 13.88 -3.93
CA VAL A 113 -12.27 14.55 -4.94
C VAL A 113 -13.37 13.62 -5.45
N PHE A 114 -13.05 12.35 -5.71
CA PHE A 114 -14.00 11.37 -6.25
C PHE A 114 -14.89 10.72 -5.20
N THR A 115 -14.46 10.66 -3.93
CA THR A 115 -15.30 10.15 -2.84
C THR A 115 -16.24 11.21 -2.27
N THR A 116 -15.84 12.47 -2.31
CA THR A 116 -16.50 13.54 -1.54
C THR A 116 -17.04 14.65 -2.43
N LEU A 117 -16.18 15.36 -3.16
CA LEU A 117 -16.58 16.58 -3.88
C LEU A 117 -17.45 16.30 -5.09
N VAL A 118 -17.02 15.40 -5.97
CA VAL A 118 -17.75 15.04 -7.20
C VAL A 118 -19.11 14.45 -6.86
N PRO A 119 -19.22 13.45 -5.95
CA PRO A 119 -20.54 12.91 -5.63
C PRO A 119 -21.43 13.89 -4.88
N SER A 120 -20.92 14.70 -3.95
CA SER A 120 -21.77 15.65 -3.21
C SER A 120 -22.34 16.75 -4.10
N ILE A 121 -21.53 17.36 -4.96
CA ILE A 121 -21.95 18.45 -5.85
C ILE A 121 -22.81 17.90 -6.99
N ILE A 122 -22.36 16.86 -7.68
CA ILE A 122 -23.08 16.37 -8.86
C ILE A 122 -24.35 15.63 -8.45
N ALA A 123 -24.33 14.84 -7.38
CA ALA A 123 -25.53 14.13 -6.95
C ALA A 123 -26.59 15.09 -6.38
N SER A 124 -26.19 16.11 -5.62
CA SER A 124 -27.16 17.09 -5.12
C SER A 124 -27.89 17.79 -6.26
N VAL A 125 -27.21 18.21 -7.32
CA VAL A 125 -27.86 18.81 -8.50
C VAL A 125 -28.69 17.79 -9.28
N LEU A 126 -28.13 16.60 -9.56
CA LEU A 126 -28.80 15.60 -10.38
C LEU A 126 -30.02 14.99 -9.69
N PHE A 127 -30.07 14.89 -8.37
CA PHE A 127 -31.24 14.37 -7.66
C PHE A 127 -32.48 15.24 -7.85
N PHE A 128 -32.31 16.54 -8.04
CA PHE A 128 -33.41 17.48 -8.33
C PHE A 128 -33.72 17.64 -9.83
N MET A 129 -32.89 17.10 -10.72
CA MET A 129 -33.14 17.08 -12.17
C MET A 129 -33.66 15.72 -12.65
N ASN A 130 -32.96 14.65 -12.32
CA ASN A 130 -33.29 13.27 -12.64
C ASN A 130 -32.59 12.31 -11.65
N LEU A 131 -33.38 11.73 -10.73
CA LEU A 131 -32.87 10.86 -9.68
C LEU A 131 -32.09 9.65 -10.23
N LYS A 132 -32.57 9.02 -11.30
CA LYS A 132 -31.92 7.81 -11.88
C LYS A 132 -30.51 8.13 -12.35
N ASN A 133 -30.33 9.25 -13.04
CA ASN A 133 -29.02 9.69 -13.49
C ASN A 133 -28.11 10.02 -12.30
N GLY A 134 -28.64 10.70 -11.27
CA GLY A 134 -27.89 10.97 -10.04
C GLY A 134 -27.39 9.69 -9.36
N VAL A 135 -28.23 8.66 -9.25
CA VAL A 135 -27.85 7.35 -8.67
C VAL A 135 -26.76 6.66 -9.50
N ILE A 136 -26.87 6.68 -10.82
CA ILE A 136 -25.83 6.09 -11.70
C ILE A 136 -24.50 6.83 -11.52
N THR A 137 -24.53 8.17 -11.46
CA THR A 137 -23.33 8.98 -11.28
C THR A 137 -22.62 8.68 -9.95
N ILE A 138 -23.34 8.60 -8.82
CA ILE A 138 -22.69 8.28 -7.53
C ILE A 138 -22.09 6.87 -7.50
N ILE A 139 -22.74 5.89 -8.13
CA ILE A 139 -22.20 4.52 -8.24
C ILE A 139 -20.94 4.54 -9.11
N SER A 140 -20.96 5.26 -10.24
CA SER A 140 -19.81 5.37 -11.13
C SER A 140 -18.61 6.05 -10.45
N ALA A 141 -18.86 7.10 -9.65
CA ALA A 141 -17.83 7.79 -8.90
C ALA A 141 -17.24 6.91 -7.79
N ALA A 142 -18.08 6.15 -7.08
CA ALA A 142 -17.63 5.20 -6.07
C ALA A 142 -16.80 4.05 -6.68
N LEU A 143 -17.20 3.54 -7.84
CA LEU A 143 -16.42 2.53 -8.58
C LEU A 143 -15.07 3.11 -9.03
N PHE A 144 -15.06 4.36 -9.52
CA PHE A 144 -13.83 5.05 -9.89
C PHE A 144 -12.91 5.25 -8.69
N SER A 145 -13.44 5.55 -7.50
CA SER A 145 -12.66 5.63 -6.26
C SER A 145 -11.93 4.31 -5.93
N VAL A 146 -12.61 3.16 -6.11
CA VAL A 146 -11.98 1.85 -5.94
C VAL A 146 -10.83 1.65 -6.92
N MET A 147 -11.02 2.02 -8.19
CA MET A 147 -9.96 1.93 -9.20
C MET A 147 -8.80 2.89 -8.92
N ALA A 148 -9.11 4.12 -8.54
CA ALA A 148 -8.13 5.14 -8.16
C ALA A 148 -7.30 4.71 -6.93
N GLY A 149 -7.90 3.95 -6.01
CA GLY A 149 -7.18 3.34 -4.88
C GLY A 149 -5.97 2.50 -5.30
N PHE A 150 -6.01 1.86 -6.48
CA PHE A 150 -4.87 1.08 -6.98
C PHE A 150 -3.71 1.94 -7.54
N LEU A 151 -3.91 3.23 -7.79
CA LEU A 151 -2.84 4.13 -8.23
C LEU A 151 -1.71 4.23 -7.20
N GLY A 152 -1.95 3.85 -5.94
CA GLY A 152 -0.89 3.81 -4.93
C GLY A 152 0.21 2.80 -5.27
N LEU A 153 -0.06 1.81 -6.12
CA LEU A 153 0.95 0.89 -6.63
C LEU A 153 1.94 1.51 -7.60
N THR A 154 1.63 2.63 -8.25
CA THR A 154 2.60 3.31 -9.14
C THR A 154 3.42 4.32 -8.38
N VAL A 155 2.84 4.90 -7.33
CA VAL A 155 3.49 5.91 -6.48
C VAL A 155 4.42 5.28 -5.44
N PHE A 156 4.01 4.15 -4.84
CA PHE A 156 4.76 3.56 -3.75
C PHE A 156 5.99 2.79 -4.26
N PRO A 157 7.20 3.13 -3.78
CA PRO A 157 8.45 2.52 -4.23
C PRO A 157 8.44 1.00 -4.06
N GLY A 158 8.79 0.30 -5.14
CA GLY A 158 8.68 -1.15 -5.24
C GLY A 158 9.48 -1.91 -4.19
N GLU A 159 10.61 -1.34 -3.77
CA GLU A 159 11.58 -1.96 -2.88
C GLU A 159 11.05 -1.99 -1.43
N LEU A 160 10.25 -0.99 -1.04
CA LEU A 160 9.69 -0.83 0.32
C LEU A 160 8.45 -1.69 0.58
N ARG A 161 7.95 -2.37 -0.45
CA ARG A 161 6.69 -3.09 -0.37
C ARG A 161 6.78 -4.22 0.62
N LEU A 162 5.86 -4.22 1.57
CA LEU A 162 5.74 -5.33 2.50
C LEU A 162 5.16 -6.56 1.80
N PRO A 163 5.58 -7.76 2.21
CA PRO A 163 5.06 -9.00 1.65
C PRO A 163 3.56 -9.06 1.84
N SER A 164 2.86 -9.68 0.90
CA SER A 164 1.41 -9.80 0.94
C SER A 164 0.95 -10.68 2.12
N PRO A 165 -0.14 -10.29 2.80
CA PRO A 165 -0.79 -11.18 3.75
C PRO A 165 -1.35 -12.42 3.03
N PRO A 166 -1.53 -13.55 3.73
CA PRO A 166 -2.12 -14.75 3.17
C PRO A 166 -3.51 -14.51 2.56
N LYS A 167 -3.68 -14.82 1.27
CA LYS A 167 -4.95 -14.65 0.53
C LYS A 167 -6.13 -15.40 1.17
N ARG A 168 -5.86 -16.46 1.95
CA ARG A 168 -6.86 -17.21 2.72
C ARG A 168 -7.68 -16.33 3.69
N TYR A 169 -7.13 -15.19 4.13
CA TYR A 169 -7.87 -14.27 5.00
C TYR A 169 -9.08 -13.65 4.28
N LEU A 170 -9.03 -13.55 2.95
CA LEU A 170 -10.16 -13.05 2.15
C LEU A 170 -11.35 -14.02 2.13
N ALA A 171 -11.12 -15.32 2.38
CA ALA A 171 -12.20 -16.30 2.42
C ALA A 171 -13.20 -16.02 3.55
N LEU A 172 -12.78 -15.29 4.59
CA LEU A 172 -13.65 -14.88 5.70
C LEU A 172 -14.76 -13.91 5.24
N PHE A 173 -14.59 -13.20 4.13
CA PHE A 173 -15.66 -12.38 3.56
C PHE A 173 -16.80 -13.20 2.98
N LEU A 174 -16.64 -14.50 2.73
CA LEU A 174 -17.73 -15.37 2.28
C LEU A 174 -18.85 -15.47 3.32
N ILE A 175 -18.56 -15.23 4.59
CA ILE A 175 -19.54 -15.21 5.69
C ILE A 175 -20.58 -14.09 5.50
N VAL A 176 -20.24 -13.01 4.76
CA VAL A 176 -21.16 -11.90 4.48
C VAL A 176 -22.41 -12.37 3.73
N ALA A 177 -22.29 -13.31 2.79
CA ALA A 177 -23.43 -13.80 2.01
C ALA A 177 -24.47 -14.49 2.92
N PRO A 178 -24.06 -15.37 3.85
CA PRO A 178 -24.74 -15.78 5.06
C PRO A 178 -25.74 -14.82 5.66
N LEU A 179 -25.08 -13.83 6.24
CA LEU A 179 -25.62 -12.84 7.15
C LEU A 179 -26.47 -11.83 6.39
N TYR A 180 -26.17 -11.61 5.10
CA TYR A 180 -26.98 -10.77 4.23
C TYR A 180 -28.38 -11.35 3.98
N PHE A 181 -28.65 -12.65 4.18
CA PHE A 181 -30.03 -13.14 4.11
C PHE A 181 -30.75 -13.11 5.47
N ILE A 182 -30.01 -13.08 6.57
CA ILE A 182 -30.55 -13.26 7.93
C ILE A 182 -30.95 -11.92 8.58
N PHE A 183 -30.12 -10.88 8.44
CA PHE A 183 -30.31 -9.62 9.16
C PHE A 183 -31.00 -8.55 8.32
N ASN A 184 -31.87 -7.70 8.87
CA ASN A 184 -32.46 -6.56 8.16
C ASN A 184 -32.20 -5.26 8.94
N PHE A 185 -31.15 -4.55 8.55
CA PHE A 185 -30.76 -3.26 9.11
C PHE A 185 -30.59 -2.23 7.99
N GLU A 186 -30.63 -0.93 8.31
CA GLU A 186 -30.20 0.12 7.38
C GLU A 186 -28.68 0.01 7.13
N LEU A 187 -28.26 0.24 5.88
CA LEU A 187 -26.86 0.07 5.42
C LEU A 187 -26.27 -1.31 5.75
N LYS A 188 -27.05 -2.34 5.45
CA LYS A 188 -26.77 -3.73 5.77
C LYS A 188 -25.47 -4.24 5.14
N LEU A 189 -25.22 -3.94 3.87
CA LEU A 189 -24.02 -4.39 3.16
C LEU A 189 -22.77 -3.81 3.83
N LEU A 190 -22.75 -2.50 4.08
CA LEU A 190 -21.64 -1.80 4.72
C LEU A 190 -21.32 -2.42 6.08
N LEU A 191 -22.33 -2.54 6.95
CA LEU A 191 -22.15 -3.04 8.31
C LEU A 191 -21.69 -4.50 8.35
N LEU A 192 -22.23 -5.36 7.50
CA LEU A 192 -21.83 -6.77 7.43
C LEU A 192 -20.40 -6.94 6.92
N ILE A 193 -19.98 -6.14 5.94
CA ILE A 193 -18.61 -6.16 5.43
C ILE A 193 -17.63 -5.63 6.48
N SER A 194 -17.99 -4.55 7.19
CA SER A 194 -17.19 -4.03 8.31
C SER A 194 -17.03 -5.06 9.42
N LEU A 195 -18.11 -5.73 9.83
CA LEU A 195 -18.05 -6.80 10.84
C LEU A 195 -17.21 -7.99 10.36
N ALA A 196 -17.45 -8.47 9.14
CA ALA A 196 -16.70 -9.59 8.57
C ALA A 196 -15.21 -9.27 8.43
N SER A 197 -14.85 -7.98 8.27
CA SER A 197 -13.46 -7.53 8.16
C SER A 197 -12.68 -7.48 9.48
N LEU A 198 -13.33 -7.59 10.65
CA LEU A 198 -12.66 -7.55 11.95
C LEU A 198 -11.64 -8.69 12.13
N ILE A 199 -12.03 -9.93 11.80
CA ILE A 199 -11.15 -11.10 11.93
C ILE A 199 -9.97 -11.02 10.94
N PRO A 200 -10.18 -10.78 9.62
CA PRO A 200 -9.10 -10.51 8.68
C PRO A 200 -8.20 -9.35 9.09
N SER A 201 -8.76 -8.27 9.65
CA SER A 201 -7.99 -7.12 10.14
C SER A 201 -7.01 -7.55 11.25
N PHE A 202 -7.50 -8.27 12.26
CA PHE A 202 -6.66 -8.75 13.35
C PHE A 202 -5.54 -9.69 12.88
N LEU A 203 -5.87 -10.64 11.99
CA LEU A 203 -4.87 -11.56 11.43
C LEU A 203 -3.82 -10.84 10.57
N SER A 204 -4.27 -9.87 9.75
CA SER A 204 -3.38 -9.01 8.96
C SER A 204 -2.50 -8.13 9.85
N TRP A 205 -3.00 -7.70 11.02
CA TRP A 205 -2.23 -6.89 11.97
C TRP A 205 -1.11 -7.68 12.63
N ILE A 206 -1.40 -8.91 13.05
CA ILE A 206 -0.38 -9.83 13.58
C ILE A 206 0.68 -10.10 12.52
N PHE A 207 0.26 -10.39 11.29
CA PHE A 207 1.18 -10.62 10.19
C PHE A 207 2.08 -9.41 9.94
N LEU A 208 1.49 -8.21 9.85
CA LEU A 208 2.22 -6.96 9.65
C LEU A 208 3.23 -6.69 10.78
N SER A 209 2.80 -6.87 12.03
CA SER A 209 3.64 -6.67 13.22
C SER A 209 4.85 -7.59 13.21
N ASN A 210 4.66 -8.87 12.85
CA ASN A 210 5.75 -9.83 12.70
C ASN A 210 6.72 -9.43 11.59
N LYS A 211 6.22 -8.93 10.45
CA LYS A 211 7.08 -8.48 9.34
C LYS A 211 7.88 -7.22 9.69
N MET A 212 7.29 -6.28 10.42
CA MET A 212 8.01 -5.12 10.94
C MET A 212 9.06 -5.52 11.97
N LYS A 213 8.77 -6.52 12.81
CA LYS A 213 9.75 -7.07 13.76
C LYS A 213 10.97 -7.65 13.05
N ILE A 214 10.77 -8.43 11.97
CA ILE A 214 11.87 -8.99 11.17
C ILE A 214 12.79 -7.89 10.60
N LEU A 215 12.23 -6.79 10.12
CA LEU A 215 13.02 -5.65 9.63
C LEU A 215 13.86 -5.01 10.75
N ARG A 216 13.29 -4.87 11.95
CA ARG A 216 14.01 -4.34 13.12
C ARG A 216 15.08 -5.30 13.64
N GLU A 217 14.79 -6.59 13.70
CA GLU A 217 15.75 -7.64 14.06
C GLU A 217 16.97 -7.62 13.12
N ALA A 218 16.75 -7.48 11.81
CA ALA A 218 17.86 -7.33 10.86
C ALA A 218 18.68 -6.05 11.11
N ARG A 219 18.04 -4.94 11.54
CA ARG A 219 18.76 -3.71 11.94
C ARG A 219 19.67 -3.96 13.12
N GLU A 220 19.15 -4.65 14.12
CA GLU A 220 19.87 -4.95 15.35
C GLU A 220 21.07 -5.86 15.08
N LEU A 221 20.91 -6.87 14.21
CA LEU A 221 22.03 -7.70 13.76
C LEU A 221 23.11 -6.87 13.08
N VAL A 222 22.75 -5.99 12.15
CA VAL A 222 23.73 -5.12 11.48
C VAL A 222 24.42 -4.18 12.49
N ARG A 223 23.69 -3.61 13.44
CA ARG A 223 24.25 -2.72 14.47
C ARG A 223 25.19 -3.45 15.43
N LYS A 224 24.80 -4.65 15.89
CA LYS A 224 25.66 -5.52 16.71
C LYS A 224 26.93 -5.91 15.94
N ALA A 225 26.79 -6.29 14.67
CA ALA A 225 27.93 -6.59 13.80
C ALA A 225 28.92 -5.42 13.72
N ASN A 226 28.43 -4.19 13.57
CA ASN A 226 29.29 -3.00 13.46
C ASN A 226 30.09 -2.71 14.74
N THR A 227 29.57 -3.08 15.90
CA THR A 227 30.29 -2.91 17.18
C THR A 227 31.40 -3.95 17.42
N THR A 228 31.58 -4.92 16.52
CA THR A 228 32.47 -6.05 16.74
C THR A 228 33.64 -6.10 15.78
N THR A 229 34.85 -6.28 16.33
CA THR A 229 36.11 -6.26 15.58
C THR A 229 36.55 -7.65 15.13
N PHE A 230 36.14 -8.71 15.86
CA PHE A 230 36.57 -10.09 15.61
C PHE A 230 35.41 -11.09 15.75
N ASN A 231 35.37 -12.06 14.83
CA ASN A 231 34.43 -13.19 14.77
C ASN A 231 32.93 -12.79 14.87
N LEU A 232 32.41 -12.31 13.74
CA LEU A 232 31.01 -11.89 13.56
C LEU A 232 29.98 -12.92 14.02
N PHE A 233 30.18 -14.22 13.78
CA PHE A 233 29.20 -15.24 14.16
C PHE A 233 29.06 -15.36 15.68
N LYS A 234 30.18 -15.32 16.40
CA LYS A 234 30.21 -15.35 17.86
C LYS A 234 29.63 -14.06 18.46
N ALA A 235 29.93 -12.92 17.85
CA ALA A 235 29.41 -11.61 18.25
C ALA A 235 27.89 -11.47 18.06
N LEU A 236 27.35 -12.10 17.03
CA LEU A 236 25.92 -12.09 16.73
C LEU A 236 25.13 -13.14 17.53
N GLU A 237 25.81 -13.94 18.37
CA GLU A 237 25.23 -15.07 19.11
C GLU A 237 24.52 -16.06 18.17
N ILE A 238 25.07 -16.24 16.96
CA ILE A 238 24.53 -17.15 15.95
C ILE A 238 25.34 -18.44 15.97
N GLU A 239 24.72 -19.53 16.41
CA GLU A 239 25.32 -20.87 16.39
C GLU A 239 25.39 -21.46 14.98
N ASP A 240 24.38 -21.18 14.14
CA ASP A 240 24.29 -21.67 12.76
C ASP A 240 24.33 -20.52 11.73
N PRO A 241 25.40 -20.39 10.92
CA PRO A 241 25.51 -19.39 9.85
C PRO A 241 24.34 -19.39 8.86
N ASP A 242 23.68 -20.54 8.65
CA ASP A 242 22.56 -20.66 7.71
C ASP A 242 21.31 -19.89 8.17
N PHE A 243 21.26 -19.49 9.45
CA PHE A 243 20.24 -18.60 9.99
C PHE A 243 20.17 -17.26 9.22
N LEU A 244 21.31 -16.72 8.78
CA LEU A 244 21.36 -15.49 7.99
C LEU A 244 20.80 -15.67 6.57
N LEU A 245 20.76 -16.91 6.07
CA LEU A 245 20.22 -17.27 4.76
C LEU A 245 18.78 -17.79 4.81
N ALA A 246 18.18 -17.84 6.01
CA ALA A 246 16.85 -18.37 6.21
C ALA A 246 15.77 -17.65 5.40
N ARG A 247 14.75 -18.39 4.94
CA ARG A 247 13.61 -17.87 4.13
C ARG A 247 12.74 -16.82 4.86
N ARG A 248 12.95 -16.62 6.16
CA ARG A 248 12.23 -15.63 6.96
C ARG A 248 12.54 -14.20 6.53
N TRP A 249 13.76 -13.95 6.05
CA TRP A 249 14.24 -12.66 5.61
C TRP A 249 13.68 -12.30 4.24
N PHE A 250 13.25 -11.06 4.05
CA PHE A 250 12.66 -10.58 2.79
C PHE A 250 13.17 -9.19 2.43
N GLY A 251 13.11 -8.84 1.14
CA GLY A 251 13.53 -7.53 0.62
C GLY A 251 14.93 -7.13 1.12
N ILE A 252 15.03 -5.92 1.66
CA ILE A 252 16.30 -5.36 2.14
C ILE A 252 16.83 -6.03 3.41
N ALA A 253 15.98 -6.62 4.26
CA ALA A 253 16.48 -7.45 5.37
C ALA A 253 17.19 -8.71 4.87
N ARG A 254 16.74 -9.29 3.75
CA ARG A 254 17.43 -10.42 3.11
C ARG A 254 18.77 -9.99 2.53
N ALA A 255 18.83 -8.83 1.87
CA ALA A 255 20.09 -8.28 1.39
C ALA A 255 21.07 -8.02 2.55
N ALA A 256 20.63 -7.37 3.63
CA ALA A 256 21.47 -7.06 4.77
C ALA A 256 22.04 -8.31 5.46
N THR A 257 21.19 -9.32 5.69
CA THR A 257 21.63 -10.59 6.32
C THR A 257 22.54 -11.41 5.40
N THR A 258 22.29 -11.39 4.10
CA THR A 258 23.18 -12.02 3.11
C THR A 258 24.53 -11.30 3.03
N SER A 259 24.52 -9.96 3.07
CA SER A 259 25.73 -9.15 3.15
C SER A 259 26.53 -9.44 4.41
N LEU A 260 25.87 -9.55 5.57
CA LEU A 260 26.50 -9.95 6.83
C LEU A 260 27.13 -11.34 6.72
N TYR A 261 26.45 -12.30 6.11
CA TYR A 261 26.98 -13.64 5.87
C TYR A 261 28.25 -13.61 5.00
N LEU A 262 28.22 -12.84 3.90
CA LEU A 262 29.39 -12.71 3.02
C LEU A 262 30.56 -11.99 3.69
N LEU A 263 30.27 -10.94 4.48
CA LEU A 263 31.26 -10.21 5.27
C LEU A 263 31.85 -11.05 6.39
N ALA A 264 31.07 -11.92 7.03
CA ALA A 264 31.56 -12.82 8.06
C ALA A 264 32.51 -13.89 7.50
N LEU A 265 32.27 -14.36 6.27
CA LEU A 265 33.09 -15.39 5.63
C LEU A 265 34.34 -14.87 4.89
N HIS A 266 34.23 -13.70 4.26
CA HIS A 266 35.25 -13.17 3.36
C HIS A 266 35.74 -11.78 3.79
N GLY A 267 35.32 -11.31 4.96
CA GLY A 267 35.72 -10.02 5.51
C GLY A 267 37.20 -10.02 5.87
N GLY A 268 37.94 -9.13 5.22
CA GLY A 268 39.35 -8.86 5.50
C GLY A 268 39.53 -7.50 6.18
N GLY A 269 40.63 -6.81 5.89
CA GLY A 269 41.01 -5.54 6.54
C GLY A 269 40.05 -4.35 6.35
N ARG A 270 39.06 -4.43 5.44
CA ARG A 270 38.03 -3.39 5.22
C ARG A 270 36.64 -3.78 5.75
N LEU A 271 36.60 -4.69 6.72
CA LEU A 271 35.36 -5.17 7.33
C LEU A 271 34.56 -4.03 7.98
N SER A 272 35.22 -3.19 8.79
CA SER A 272 34.60 -2.06 9.49
C SER A 272 33.93 -1.08 8.53
N ASP A 273 34.61 -0.72 7.44
CA ASP A 273 34.11 0.25 6.47
C ASP A 273 32.86 -0.29 5.76
N SER A 274 32.88 -1.58 5.43
CA SER A 274 31.76 -2.26 4.77
C SER A 274 30.55 -2.43 5.69
N LEU A 275 30.78 -2.66 6.99
CA LEU A 275 29.74 -2.74 8.01
C LEU A 275 29.12 -1.37 8.31
N ASN A 276 29.93 -0.32 8.46
CA ASN A 276 29.46 1.05 8.60
C ASN A 276 28.60 1.48 7.41
N LEU A 277 29.04 1.13 6.20
CA LEU A 277 28.31 1.39 4.97
C LEU A 277 26.96 0.64 4.96
N LEU A 278 26.96 -0.64 5.32
CA LEU A 278 25.73 -1.43 5.43
C LEU A 278 24.76 -0.86 6.47
N GLU A 279 25.25 -0.48 7.66
CA GLU A 279 24.44 0.10 8.73
C GLU A 279 23.83 1.43 8.31
N SER A 280 24.62 2.32 7.71
CA SER A 280 24.17 3.62 7.23
C SER A 280 23.02 3.46 6.24
N TYR A 281 23.19 2.62 5.21
CA TYR A 281 22.15 2.40 4.21
C TYR A 281 20.90 1.72 4.78
N TYR A 282 21.08 0.66 5.56
CA TYR A 282 19.96 -0.07 6.14
C TYR A 282 19.15 0.81 7.12
N SER A 283 19.84 1.62 7.93
CA SER A 283 19.20 2.56 8.86
C SER A 283 18.44 3.66 8.14
N ARG A 284 19.03 4.28 7.10
CA ARG A 284 18.35 5.28 6.27
C ARG A 284 17.09 4.72 5.64
N TYR A 285 17.18 3.50 5.11
CA TYR A 285 16.07 2.82 4.49
C TYR A 285 14.90 2.57 5.46
N LEU A 286 15.18 2.05 6.65
CA LEU A 286 14.15 1.85 7.67
C LEU A 286 13.58 3.17 8.18
N ASN A 287 14.41 4.20 8.34
CA ASN A 287 13.92 5.52 8.75
C ASN A 287 12.97 6.11 7.69
N ALA A 288 13.25 5.90 6.40
CA ALA A 288 12.35 6.31 5.32
C ALA A 288 11.00 5.55 5.38
N LEU A 289 11.04 4.24 5.60
CA LEU A 289 9.83 3.43 5.79
C LEU A 289 9.00 3.94 6.99
N ASP A 290 9.64 4.18 8.12
CA ASP A 290 8.97 4.68 9.33
C ASP A 290 8.41 6.10 9.12
N ARG A 291 9.11 6.96 8.37
CA ARG A 291 8.62 8.30 8.00
C ARG A 291 7.34 8.23 7.14
N ILE A 292 7.35 7.41 6.09
CA ILE A 292 6.17 7.19 5.23
C ILE A 292 5.00 6.64 6.06
N ARG A 293 5.26 5.65 6.93
CA ARG A 293 4.24 5.06 7.81
C ARG A 293 3.71 6.04 8.86
N SER A 294 4.55 6.95 9.36
CA SER A 294 4.13 7.99 10.31
C SER A 294 3.18 8.99 9.65
N LYS A 295 3.52 9.49 8.46
CA LYS A 295 2.67 10.47 7.75
C LYS A 295 1.36 9.85 7.25
N THR A 296 1.42 8.65 6.70
CA THR A 296 0.21 7.92 6.26
C THR A 296 -0.71 7.55 7.42
N ARG A 297 -0.22 7.51 8.67
CA ARG A 297 -1.09 7.41 9.86
C ARG A 297 -1.96 8.66 10.02
N VAL A 298 -1.40 9.84 9.78
CA VAL A 298 -2.15 11.10 9.78
C VAL A 298 -3.17 11.11 8.64
N MET A 299 -2.77 10.64 7.45
CA MET A 299 -3.69 10.51 6.31
C MET A 299 -4.82 9.51 6.57
N MET A 300 -4.54 8.37 7.22
CA MET A 300 -5.57 7.43 7.65
C MET A 300 -6.59 8.11 8.57
N PHE A 301 -6.14 8.95 9.52
CA PHE A 301 -7.04 9.70 10.38
C PHE A 301 -7.93 10.67 9.56
N TYR A 302 -7.35 11.36 8.58
CA TYR A 302 -8.14 12.17 7.65
C TYR A 302 -9.15 11.34 6.85
N SER A 303 -8.81 10.14 6.40
CA SER A 303 -9.76 9.25 5.71
C SER A 303 -10.92 8.81 6.60
N VAL A 304 -10.71 8.67 7.92
CA VAL A 304 -11.79 8.38 8.87
C VAL A 304 -12.71 9.58 9.04
N ILE A 305 -12.16 10.79 9.14
CA ILE A 305 -12.96 12.03 9.17
C ILE A 305 -13.73 12.18 7.87
N GLU A 306 -13.07 11.97 6.74
CA GLU A 306 -13.67 12.06 5.42
C GLU A 306 -14.82 11.05 5.26
N ALA A 307 -14.64 9.81 5.72
CA ALA A 307 -15.68 8.80 5.77
C ALA A 307 -16.92 9.25 6.56
N LEU A 308 -16.73 9.89 7.73
CA LEU A 308 -17.83 10.47 8.52
C LEU A 308 -18.55 11.58 7.75
N VAL A 309 -17.79 12.50 7.14
CA VAL A 309 -18.32 13.65 6.41
C VAL A 309 -19.10 13.22 5.17
N ILE A 310 -18.56 12.32 4.34
CA ILE A 310 -19.24 11.79 3.15
C ILE A 310 -20.56 11.15 3.54
N ALA A 311 -20.53 10.27 4.55
CA ALA A 311 -21.72 9.58 5.02
C ALA A 311 -22.77 10.56 5.57
N GLY A 312 -22.34 11.59 6.29
CA GLY A 312 -23.20 12.64 6.79
C GLY A 312 -23.84 13.49 5.69
N ILE A 313 -23.09 13.85 4.66
CA ILE A 313 -23.60 14.57 3.48
C ILE A 313 -24.72 13.76 2.81
N TYR A 314 -24.50 12.47 2.57
CA TYR A 314 -25.53 11.62 1.98
C TYR A 314 -26.77 11.48 2.85
N ALA A 315 -26.60 11.32 4.17
CA ALA A 315 -27.73 11.24 5.10
C ALA A 315 -28.58 12.52 5.07
N ILE A 316 -27.95 13.70 5.12
CA ILE A 316 -28.65 14.99 5.05
C ILE A 316 -29.35 15.14 3.69
N LEU A 317 -28.70 14.76 2.59
CA LEU A 317 -29.31 14.81 1.25
C LEU A 317 -30.55 13.92 1.16
N VAL A 318 -30.48 12.68 1.63
CA VAL A 318 -31.63 11.75 1.67
C VAL A 318 -32.75 12.34 2.52
N TYR A 319 -32.43 12.88 3.69
CA TYR A 319 -33.43 13.49 4.56
C TYR A 319 -34.11 14.70 3.90
N THR A 320 -33.32 15.56 3.25
CA THR A 320 -33.83 16.72 2.51
C THR A 320 -34.83 16.29 1.43
N LEU A 321 -34.51 15.24 0.66
CA LEU A 321 -35.41 14.73 -0.37
C LEU A 321 -36.67 14.09 0.23
N LEU A 322 -36.56 13.40 1.37
CA LEU A 322 -37.71 12.86 2.10
C LEU A 322 -38.64 13.97 2.60
N PHE A 323 -38.08 15.06 3.13
CA PHE A 323 -38.84 16.21 3.59
C PHE A 323 -39.66 16.82 2.45
N PHE A 324 -39.04 17.08 1.30
CA PHE A 324 -39.75 17.61 0.13
C PHE A 324 -40.80 16.65 -0.43
N ALA A 325 -40.54 15.34 -0.43
CA ALA A 325 -41.49 14.33 -0.90
C ALA A 325 -42.74 14.22 0.00
N ASN A 326 -42.63 14.58 1.28
CA ASN A 326 -43.73 14.54 2.25
C ASN A 326 -44.54 15.85 2.33
N LEU A 327 -44.16 16.90 1.59
CA LEU A 327 -44.94 18.14 1.54
C LEU A 327 -46.26 17.93 0.78
N PRO A 328 -47.36 18.62 1.17
CA PRO A 328 -48.64 18.51 0.49
C PRO A 328 -48.52 18.84 -1.02
N ARG A 329 -49.06 17.97 -1.88
CA ARG A 329 -48.99 18.08 -3.36
C ARG A 329 -49.43 19.43 -3.95
N TYR A 330 -50.20 20.21 -3.20
CA TYR A 330 -50.61 21.57 -3.59
C TYR A 330 -49.42 22.51 -3.86
N TYR A 331 -48.25 22.25 -3.26
CA TYR A 331 -47.01 22.98 -3.51
C TYR A 331 -46.13 22.37 -4.61
N SER A 332 -46.31 21.08 -4.94
CA SER A 332 -45.47 20.38 -5.92
C SER A 332 -45.91 20.63 -7.36
N GLU A 333 -47.19 20.89 -7.60
CA GLU A 333 -47.71 21.14 -8.96
C GLU A 333 -47.54 22.62 -9.39
N ALA A 334 -47.50 23.56 -8.44
CA ALA A 334 -47.40 25.00 -8.70
C ALA A 334 -46.01 25.49 -9.18
N TYR A 335 -44.97 24.64 -9.12
CA TYR A 335 -43.58 24.98 -9.48
C TYR A 335 -43.01 24.11 -10.63
N THR A 336 -43.88 23.50 -11.43
CA THR A 336 -43.46 22.56 -12.48
C THR A 336 -43.00 23.27 -13.75
N GLY A 337 -41.68 23.50 -13.83
CA GLY A 337 -40.99 23.80 -15.08
C GLY A 337 -39.56 23.27 -15.13
N ALA A 338 -38.84 23.26 -14.00
CA ALA A 338 -37.42 22.92 -13.98
C ALA A 338 -36.95 22.00 -12.83
N PHE A 339 -37.70 21.88 -11.73
CA PHE A 339 -37.31 21.09 -10.56
C PHE A 339 -38.18 19.85 -10.40
N TYR A 340 -37.54 18.68 -10.34
CA TYR A 340 -38.17 17.38 -10.15
C TYR A 340 -38.11 16.98 -8.68
N ILE A 341 -39.28 16.71 -8.08
CA ILE A 341 -39.41 16.18 -6.71
C ILE A 341 -39.60 14.66 -6.81
N PRO A 342 -38.67 13.84 -6.25
CA PRO A 342 -38.75 12.39 -6.35
C PRO A 342 -39.92 11.79 -5.57
N SER A 343 -40.45 10.66 -6.06
CA SER A 343 -41.46 9.87 -5.33
C SER A 343 -40.85 9.04 -4.20
N THR A 344 -41.70 8.59 -3.26
CA THR A 344 -41.29 7.73 -2.12
C THR A 344 -40.66 6.40 -2.56
N ILE A 345 -41.12 5.82 -3.67
CA ILE A 345 -40.58 4.57 -4.25
C ILE A 345 -39.17 4.80 -4.80
N GLU A 346 -38.95 5.94 -5.46
CA GLU A 346 -37.64 6.30 -6.01
C GLU A 346 -36.64 6.64 -4.90
N LEU A 347 -37.11 7.18 -3.78
CA LEU A 347 -36.33 7.39 -2.56
C LEU A 347 -35.87 6.06 -1.92
N GLU A 348 -36.71 5.02 -1.91
CA GLU A 348 -36.28 3.69 -1.46
C GLU A 348 -35.18 3.11 -2.36
N PHE A 349 -35.26 3.33 -3.67
CA PHE A 349 -34.23 2.92 -4.62
C PHE A 349 -32.90 3.66 -4.35
N LEU A 350 -32.95 4.96 -4.06
CA LEU A 350 -31.77 5.73 -3.65
C LEU A 350 -31.16 5.16 -2.36
N LYS A 351 -31.96 4.91 -1.32
CA LYS A 351 -31.49 4.33 -0.05
C LYS A 351 -30.79 2.98 -0.24
N LYS A 352 -31.35 2.08 -1.05
CA LYS A 352 -30.71 0.79 -1.38
C LYS A 352 -29.39 0.98 -2.14
N SER A 353 -29.33 1.96 -3.03
CA SER A 353 -28.11 2.26 -3.81
C SER A 353 -27.02 2.89 -2.95
N LEU A 354 -27.38 3.68 -1.93
CA LEU A 354 -26.42 4.30 -1.02
C LEU A 354 -25.66 3.30 -0.17
N ASP A 355 -26.27 2.17 0.20
CA ASP A 355 -25.58 1.08 0.90
C ASP A 355 -24.40 0.55 0.07
N LEU A 356 -24.62 0.36 -1.24
CA LEU A 356 -23.58 -0.03 -2.19
C LEU A 356 -22.52 1.07 -2.39
N VAL A 357 -22.94 2.33 -2.51
CA VAL A 357 -22.03 3.48 -2.70
C VAL A 357 -21.10 3.67 -1.50
N LEU A 358 -21.64 3.68 -0.29
CA LEU A 358 -20.83 3.80 0.93
C LEU A 358 -19.90 2.61 1.11
N THR A 359 -20.36 1.39 0.79
CA THR A 359 -19.50 0.20 0.78
C THR A 359 -18.33 0.35 -0.19
N LEU A 360 -18.58 0.77 -1.43
CA LEU A 360 -17.52 0.99 -2.43
C LEU A 360 -16.55 2.10 -2.01
N ASN A 361 -17.05 3.20 -1.44
CA ASN A 361 -16.20 4.26 -0.91
C ASN A 361 -15.33 3.78 0.25
N ALA A 362 -15.87 2.94 1.15
CA ALA A 362 -15.08 2.33 2.22
C ALA A 362 -13.96 1.44 1.66
N PHE A 363 -14.23 0.66 0.62
CA PHE A 363 -13.19 -0.10 -0.10
C PHE A 363 -12.16 0.81 -0.75
N GLY A 364 -12.59 1.85 -1.48
CA GLY A 364 -11.69 2.79 -2.16
C GLY A 364 -10.71 3.46 -1.19
N LEU A 365 -11.22 4.03 -0.10
CA LEU A 365 -10.38 4.64 0.94
C LEU A 365 -9.47 3.63 1.65
N SER A 366 -9.96 2.40 1.88
CA SER A 366 -9.16 1.34 2.52
C SER A 366 -8.03 0.83 1.62
N ILE A 367 -8.31 0.64 0.33
CA ILE A 367 -7.31 0.23 -0.66
C ILE A 367 -6.27 1.33 -0.80
N ALA A 368 -6.70 2.59 -1.00
CA ALA A 368 -5.84 3.75 -1.07
C ALA A 368 -4.88 3.84 0.12
N THR A 369 -5.42 3.64 1.33
CA THR A 369 -4.62 3.67 2.56
C THR A 369 -3.60 2.54 2.60
N SER A 370 -4.01 1.32 2.26
CA SER A 370 -3.11 0.16 2.24
C SER A 370 -2.01 0.24 1.18
N THR A 371 -2.31 0.77 0.00
CA THR A 371 -1.33 0.95 -1.06
C THR A 371 -0.33 2.05 -0.73
N SER A 372 -0.79 3.13 -0.09
CA SER A 372 0.06 4.27 0.27
C SER A 372 0.94 3.99 1.49
N ARG A 373 0.49 3.14 2.42
CA ARG A 373 1.21 2.90 3.69
C ARG A 373 2.04 1.61 3.71
N GLU A 374 1.54 0.53 3.11
CA GLU A 374 2.22 -0.76 3.06
C GLU A 374 2.76 -1.11 1.66
N GLY A 375 2.41 -0.33 0.64
CA GLY A 375 2.77 -0.63 -0.75
C GLY A 375 2.04 -1.85 -1.33
N ASN A 376 0.99 -2.31 -0.66
CA ASN A 376 0.30 -3.55 -1.04
C ASN A 376 -1.20 -3.48 -0.73
N PRO A 377 -2.08 -3.58 -1.75
CA PRO A 377 -3.52 -3.39 -1.61
C PRO A 377 -4.18 -4.46 -0.75
N LEU A 378 -3.57 -5.64 -0.61
CA LEU A 378 -4.15 -6.74 0.18
C LEU A 378 -4.26 -6.42 1.67
N TYR A 379 -3.60 -5.36 2.15
CA TYR A 379 -3.77 -4.84 3.50
C TYR A 379 -5.03 -3.99 3.69
N PHE A 380 -5.88 -3.81 2.67
CA PHE A 380 -7.14 -3.05 2.81
C PHE A 380 -7.99 -3.54 3.98
N THR A 381 -7.93 -4.83 4.31
CA THR A 381 -8.68 -5.43 5.43
C THR A 381 -8.33 -4.83 6.78
N LEU A 382 -7.14 -4.24 6.94
CA LEU A 382 -6.75 -3.55 8.17
C LEU A 382 -7.58 -2.30 8.42
N TYR A 383 -7.89 -1.57 7.35
CA TYR A 383 -8.48 -0.23 7.40
C TYR A 383 -10.00 -0.25 7.21
N LEU A 384 -10.50 -1.25 6.48
CA LEU A 384 -11.92 -1.43 6.18
C LEU A 384 -12.86 -1.42 7.40
N PRO A 385 -12.57 -2.08 8.54
CA PRO A 385 -13.50 -2.02 9.67
C PRO A 385 -13.62 -0.60 10.21
N VAL A 386 -12.50 0.08 10.41
CA VAL A 386 -12.48 1.44 10.98
C VAL A 386 -13.18 2.43 10.05
N ILE A 387 -12.86 2.41 8.77
CA ILE A 387 -13.46 3.31 7.77
C ILE A 387 -14.94 3.00 7.58
N GLY A 388 -15.31 1.72 7.46
CA GLY A 388 -16.69 1.32 7.25
C GLY A 388 -17.59 1.58 8.48
N PHE A 389 -17.11 1.34 9.70
CA PHE A 389 -17.83 1.74 10.91
C PHE A 389 -17.96 3.26 11.02
N ALA A 390 -16.91 4.02 10.67
CA ALA A 390 -16.99 5.47 10.64
C ALA A 390 -18.06 5.97 9.66
N MET A 391 -18.13 5.41 8.44
CA MET A 391 -19.21 5.73 7.49
C MET A 391 -20.58 5.35 8.04
N TRP A 392 -20.71 4.18 8.66
CA TRP A 392 -21.99 3.73 9.22
C TRP A 392 -22.47 4.68 10.33
N ILE A 393 -21.60 4.97 11.31
CA ILE A 393 -21.89 5.91 12.41
C ILE A 393 -22.23 7.30 11.85
N GLY A 394 -21.44 7.80 10.90
CA GLY A 394 -21.63 9.10 10.28
C GLY A 394 -23.00 9.22 9.62
N TYR A 395 -23.40 8.20 8.85
CA TYR A 395 -24.72 8.17 8.22
C TYR A 395 -25.84 8.12 9.26
N THR A 396 -25.77 7.20 10.23
CA THR A 396 -26.85 7.02 11.22
C THR A 396 -27.03 8.24 12.11
N MET A 397 -25.93 8.85 12.56
CA MET A 397 -25.98 10.05 13.40
C MET A 397 -26.51 11.24 12.60
N ALA A 398 -25.97 11.50 11.41
CA ALA A 398 -26.43 12.61 10.58
C ALA A 398 -27.89 12.46 10.18
N PHE A 399 -28.35 11.25 9.88
CA PHE A 399 -29.76 10.99 9.56
C PHE A 399 -30.67 11.27 10.77
N LEU A 400 -30.23 10.93 11.97
CA LEU A 400 -30.97 11.18 13.22
C LEU A 400 -31.02 12.68 13.59
N TYR A 401 -29.95 13.44 13.32
CA TYR A 401 -29.90 14.88 13.60
C TYR A 401 -30.45 15.76 12.47
N ALA A 402 -30.56 15.25 11.25
CA ALA A 402 -31.08 15.99 10.10
C ALA A 402 -32.44 16.68 10.34
N PRO A 403 -33.44 16.09 11.04
CA PRO A 403 -34.69 16.78 11.37
C PRO A 403 -34.52 18.14 12.07
N GLN A 404 -33.53 18.26 12.96
CA GLN A 404 -33.29 19.48 13.72
C GLN A 404 -32.86 20.65 12.83
N LEU A 405 -32.22 20.37 11.68
CA LEU A 405 -31.83 21.38 10.70
C LEU A 405 -33.02 22.00 9.97
N PHE A 406 -34.14 21.28 9.88
CA PHE A 406 -35.37 21.73 9.23
C PHE A 406 -36.40 22.24 10.24
N GLY A 407 -35.99 22.51 11.48
CA GLY A 407 -36.85 23.05 12.54
C GLY A 407 -37.82 22.02 13.14
N GLY A 408 -37.37 20.75 13.26
CA GLY A 408 -38.16 19.60 13.71
C GLY A 408 -38.97 19.78 14.98
#